data_AF-A0A5D6XGZ8-F1
#
_entry.id   AF-A0A5D6XGZ8-F1
#
_cell.length_a   1.000
_cell.length_b   1.000
_cell.length_c   1.000
_cell.angle_alpha   90.00
_cell.angle_beta   90.00
_cell.angle_gamma   90.00
#
_symmetry.space_group_name_H-M   'P 1'
#
loop_
_entity.id
_entity.type
_entity.pdbx_description
1 polymer ?
#
loop_
_entity_poly.entity_id
_entity_poly.type
_entity_poly.pdbx_seq_one_letter_code
_entity_poly.pdbx_strand_id
1 'polypeptide(L)'
;MAAAAALLEWQPLLHLQHENYQLREENRALHWQVHELLDWKARAVRHMTTLAPKRLRAQRDIRRATQLQAQLRAVEDSLQERVALEETTHSLEQSERQLAQRVRTLEREQEQAARSREVADARGEALAVALQHVGDAFRVHLETLVAMRETIDSEAGAPQGLTQSQSVTDDKPAASAHDSGEPTDATAIMVTGLTAVSDKCLRWLHEHVAQTLAAEQQRAERIEVQHAELERLRREVVAASERNVASASSDHETRAQAAQLRDANAQLARELAALRARCAAHAHAQTQVGDQVRQLVTEVRQFLRLVRAEIKKKFGYVPDAIAHAASWARVLDALETLERHVRLTLGS
;
A
#
# COMPACT_ATOMS: atom_id res chain seq x y z
N MET A 1 0.63 64.81 102.84
CA MET A 1 -0.63 64.89 102.07
C MET A 1 -0.43 65.59 100.72
N ALA A 2 0.12 66.81 100.66
CA ALA A 2 0.32 67.54 99.40
C ALA A 2 1.23 66.83 98.37
N ALA A 3 2.32 66.19 98.80
CA ALA A 3 3.23 65.47 97.90
C ALA A 3 2.61 64.20 97.26
N ALA A 4 1.70 63.53 97.97
CA ALA A 4 1.02 62.34 97.45
C ALA A 4 -0.10 62.71 96.45
N ALA A 5 -0.80 63.83 96.68
CA ALA A 5 -1.75 64.39 95.73
C ALA A 5 -1.06 64.83 94.43
N ALA A 6 0.09 65.50 94.54
CA ALA A 6 0.90 65.87 93.37
C ALA A 6 1.34 64.62 92.58
N LEU A 7 1.85 63.57 93.22
CA LEU A 7 2.26 62.33 92.53
C LEU A 7 1.11 61.64 91.77
N LEU A 8 -0.11 61.69 92.30
CA LEU A 8 -1.30 61.18 91.61
C LEU A 8 -1.68 62.04 90.40
N GLU A 9 -1.47 63.35 90.47
CA GLU A 9 -1.66 64.27 89.32
C GLU A 9 -0.61 64.05 88.21
N TRP A 10 0.60 63.57 88.53
CA TRP A 10 1.66 63.28 87.54
C TRP A 10 1.58 61.89 86.89
N GLN A 11 0.89 60.93 87.51
CA GLN A 11 0.72 59.57 86.98
C GLN A 11 0.13 59.50 85.55
N PRO A 12 -0.94 60.23 85.19
CA PRO A 12 -1.47 60.22 83.82
C PRO A 12 -0.47 60.81 82.81
N LEU A 13 0.31 61.83 83.19
CA LEU A 13 1.33 62.41 82.33
C LEU A 13 2.46 61.41 82.04
N LEU A 14 2.93 60.67 83.06
CA LEU A 14 3.95 59.64 82.89
C LEU A 14 3.46 58.49 82.01
N HIS A 15 2.19 58.09 82.16
CA HIS A 15 1.59 57.07 81.30
C HIS A 15 1.54 57.53 79.84
N LEU A 16 1.05 58.76 79.58
CA LEU A 16 1.02 59.34 78.24
C LEU A 16 2.42 59.47 77.62
N GLN A 17 3.44 59.79 78.42
CA GLN A 17 4.82 59.84 77.94
C GLN A 17 5.34 58.45 77.55
N HIS A 18 5.03 57.43 78.33
CA HIS A 18 5.39 56.05 78.01
C HIS A 18 4.69 55.55 76.74
N GLU A 19 3.39 55.80 76.61
CA GLU A 19 2.65 55.49 75.38
C GLU A 19 3.20 56.25 74.17
N ASN A 20 3.52 57.55 74.32
CA ASN A 20 4.15 58.32 73.25
C ASN A 20 5.49 57.73 72.83
N TYR A 21 6.27 57.24 73.80
CA TYR A 21 7.54 56.57 73.55
C TYR A 21 7.33 55.27 72.76
N GLN A 22 6.41 54.42 73.20
CA GLN A 22 6.07 53.17 72.51
C GLN A 22 5.59 53.42 71.08
N LEU A 23 4.67 54.36 70.87
CA LEU A 23 4.18 54.72 69.53
C LEU A 23 5.30 55.25 68.62
N ARG A 24 6.33 55.91 69.17
CA ARG A 24 7.50 56.33 68.39
C ARG A 24 8.39 55.15 68.01
N GLU A 25 8.57 54.19 68.89
CA GLU A 25 9.31 52.96 68.59
C GLU A 25 8.58 52.11 67.54
N GLU A 26 7.28 51.92 67.69
CA GLU A 26 6.44 51.24 66.70
C GLU A 26 6.49 51.96 65.35
N ASN A 27 6.39 53.28 65.34
CA ASN A 27 6.56 54.05 64.11
C ASN A 27 7.95 53.79 63.50
N ARG A 28 9.04 53.80 64.27
CA ARG A 28 10.37 53.51 63.74
C ARG A 28 10.45 52.10 63.14
N ALA A 29 9.88 51.10 63.81
CA ALA A 29 9.83 49.72 63.31
C ALA A 29 9.01 49.61 62.01
N LEU A 30 7.85 50.27 61.93
CA LEU A 30 7.03 50.31 60.72
C LEU A 30 7.75 51.04 59.57
N HIS A 31 8.45 52.15 59.84
CA HIS A 31 9.24 52.83 58.81
C HIS A 31 10.34 51.91 58.27
N TRP A 32 11.01 51.16 59.14
CA TRP A 32 12.02 50.18 58.71
C TRP A 32 11.42 49.07 57.84
N GLN A 33 10.28 48.50 58.25
CA GLN A 33 9.58 47.48 57.46
C GLN A 33 9.10 48.01 56.09
N VAL A 34 8.60 49.25 56.05
CA VAL A 34 8.21 49.90 54.78
C VAL A 34 9.43 50.09 53.87
N HIS A 35 10.56 50.53 54.41
CA HIS A 35 11.80 50.64 53.64
C HIS A 35 12.26 49.30 53.10
N GLU A 36 12.24 48.25 53.92
CA GLU A 36 12.55 46.90 53.47
C GLU A 36 11.62 46.49 52.32
N LEU A 37 10.29 46.60 52.47
CA LEU A 37 9.34 46.24 51.41
C LEU A 37 9.57 47.02 50.11
N LEU A 38 9.98 48.29 50.19
CA LEU A 38 10.33 49.09 49.03
C LEU A 38 11.60 48.56 48.33
N ASP A 39 12.60 48.14 49.09
CA ASP A 39 13.83 47.52 48.55
C ASP A 39 13.54 46.16 47.89
N TRP A 40 12.68 45.35 48.51
CA TRP A 40 12.20 44.10 47.91
C TRP A 40 11.43 44.36 46.61
N LYS A 41 10.54 45.36 46.58
CA LYS A 41 9.84 45.79 45.36
C LYS A 41 10.83 46.25 44.29
N ALA A 42 11.82 47.05 44.64
CA ALA A 42 12.85 47.51 43.70
C ALA A 42 13.66 46.35 43.11
N ARG A 43 14.06 45.38 43.95
CA ARG A 43 14.74 44.15 43.51
C ARG A 43 13.86 43.32 42.56
N ALA A 44 12.59 43.15 42.87
CA ALA A 44 11.65 42.43 42.00
C ALA A 44 11.47 43.12 40.64
N VAL A 45 11.35 44.45 40.61
CA VAL A 45 11.24 45.22 39.35
C VAL A 45 12.53 45.10 38.53
N ARG A 46 13.72 45.17 39.14
CA ARG A 46 14.99 44.93 38.44
C ARG A 46 15.07 43.52 37.86
N HIS A 47 14.61 42.52 38.61
CA HIS A 47 14.56 41.15 38.11
C HIS A 47 13.56 40.99 36.93
N MET A 48 12.37 41.58 37.02
CA MET A 48 11.39 41.54 35.93
C MET A 48 11.88 42.27 34.67
N THR A 49 12.51 43.42 34.82
CA THR A 49 13.04 44.20 33.69
C THR A 49 14.22 43.51 33.02
N THR A 50 15.07 42.79 33.76
CA THR A 50 16.15 41.98 33.19
C THR A 50 15.65 40.70 32.51
N LEU A 51 14.55 40.09 32.99
CA LEU A 51 13.95 38.91 32.38
C LEU A 51 13.01 39.21 31.20
N ALA A 52 12.35 40.36 31.18
CA ALA A 52 11.45 40.76 30.09
C ALA A 52 12.06 40.61 28.68
N PRO A 53 13.27 41.11 28.38
CA PRO A 53 13.88 40.92 27.06
C PRO A 53 14.23 39.45 26.77
N LYS A 54 14.62 38.67 27.79
CA LYS A 54 14.89 37.23 27.62
C LYS A 54 13.62 36.47 27.24
N ARG A 55 12.49 36.77 27.89
CA ARG A 55 11.17 36.21 27.55
C ARG A 55 10.75 36.57 26.12
N LEU A 56 10.95 37.83 25.72
CA LEU A 56 10.64 38.27 24.36
C LEU A 56 11.51 37.58 23.31
N ARG A 57 12.81 37.38 23.57
CA ARG A 57 13.70 36.61 22.69
C ARG A 57 13.24 35.16 22.57
N ALA A 58 13.01 34.48 23.70
CA ALA A 58 12.51 33.11 23.71
C ALA A 58 11.18 32.96 22.94
N GLN A 59 10.25 33.92 23.08
CA GLN A 59 9.00 33.91 22.30
C GLN A 59 9.23 34.07 20.80
N ARG A 60 10.19 34.90 20.38
CA ARG A 60 10.56 35.04 18.96
C ARG A 60 11.20 33.77 18.42
N ASP A 61 12.06 33.13 19.21
CA ASP A 61 12.73 31.89 18.82
C ASP A 61 11.73 30.73 18.72
N ILE A 62 10.76 30.63 19.64
CA ILE A 62 9.64 29.68 19.54
C ILE A 62 8.85 29.93 18.25
N ARG A 63 8.49 31.19 17.94
CA ARG A 63 7.77 31.51 16.70
C ARG A 63 8.55 31.11 15.46
N ARG A 64 9.85 31.41 15.41
CA ARG A 64 10.74 31.00 14.30
C ARG A 64 10.81 29.48 14.19
N ALA A 65 10.98 28.77 15.30
CA ALA A 65 11.00 27.31 15.30
C ALA A 65 9.68 26.72 14.79
N THR A 66 8.53 27.27 15.20
CA THR A 66 7.22 26.83 14.67
C THR A 66 7.05 27.10 13.18
N GLN A 67 7.59 28.22 12.67
CA GLN A 67 7.57 28.54 11.24
C GLN A 67 8.46 27.58 10.45
N LEU A 68 9.68 27.31 10.92
CA LEU A 68 10.59 26.34 10.31
C LEU A 68 9.99 24.93 10.33
N GLN A 69 9.33 24.53 11.43
CA GLN A 69 8.65 23.25 11.50
C GLN A 69 7.50 23.13 10.48
N ALA A 70 6.73 24.21 10.27
CA ALA A 70 5.69 24.23 9.25
C ALA A 70 6.28 24.15 7.82
N GLN A 71 7.40 24.83 7.57
CA GLN A 71 8.11 24.76 6.30
C GLN A 71 8.68 23.36 6.03
N LEU A 72 9.27 22.72 7.05
CA LEU A 72 9.78 21.36 6.93
C LEU A 72 8.67 20.36 6.60
N ARG A 73 7.51 20.48 7.27
CA ARG A 73 6.34 19.65 6.95
C ARG A 73 5.85 19.84 5.52
N ALA A 74 5.77 21.10 5.05
CA ALA A 74 5.38 21.36 3.66
C ALA A 74 6.37 20.75 2.65
N VAL A 75 7.67 20.77 2.96
CA VAL A 75 8.69 20.11 2.14
C VAL A 75 8.55 18.59 2.20
N GLU A 76 8.34 18.02 3.38
CA GLU A 76 8.09 16.57 3.56
C GLU A 76 6.86 16.13 2.75
N ASP A 77 5.76 16.87 2.81
CA ASP A 77 4.54 16.60 2.04
C ASP A 77 4.83 16.65 0.53
N SER A 78 5.56 17.67 0.05
CA SER A 78 5.92 17.78 -1.38
C SER A 78 6.85 16.64 -1.85
N LEU A 79 7.74 16.14 -0.97
CA LEU A 79 8.60 15.01 -1.27
C LEU A 79 7.79 13.70 -1.34
N GLN A 80 6.82 13.52 -0.46
CA GLN A 80 5.90 12.38 -0.50
C GLN A 80 5.06 12.38 -1.78
N GLU A 81 4.53 13.54 -2.18
CA GLU A 81 3.81 13.70 -3.46
C GLU A 81 4.72 13.36 -4.65
N ARG A 82 5.97 13.83 -4.63
CA ARG A 82 6.93 13.52 -5.69
C ARG A 82 7.24 12.03 -5.77
N VAL A 83 7.43 11.35 -4.65
CA VAL A 83 7.64 9.89 -4.62
C VAL A 83 6.42 9.16 -5.20
N ALA A 84 5.20 9.55 -4.83
CA ALA A 84 3.99 8.97 -5.40
C ALA A 84 3.89 9.20 -6.93
N LEU A 85 4.30 10.37 -7.41
CA LEU A 85 4.39 10.66 -8.85
C LEU A 85 5.47 9.81 -9.55
N GLU A 86 6.63 9.60 -8.92
CA GLU A 86 7.70 8.73 -9.43
C GLU A 86 7.23 7.26 -9.51
N GLU A 87 6.47 6.77 -8.55
CA GLU A 87 5.89 5.42 -8.59
C GLU A 87 4.84 5.28 -9.72
N THR A 88 3.96 6.27 -9.88
CA THR A 88 2.94 6.25 -10.93
C THR A 88 3.56 6.34 -12.32
N THR A 89 4.59 7.17 -12.51
CA THR A 89 5.34 7.24 -13.77
C THR A 89 6.06 5.93 -14.07
N HIS A 90 6.67 5.29 -13.07
CA HIS A 90 7.28 3.98 -13.26
C HIS A 90 6.27 2.90 -13.67
N SER A 91 5.08 2.90 -13.06
CA SER A 91 3.97 2.00 -13.44
C SER A 91 3.50 2.24 -14.87
N LEU A 92 3.37 3.51 -15.27
CA LEU A 92 3.03 3.88 -16.64
C LEU A 92 4.10 3.42 -17.64
N GLU A 93 5.38 3.63 -17.36
CA GLU A 93 6.48 3.13 -18.20
C GLU A 93 6.46 1.61 -18.34
N GLN A 94 6.16 0.87 -17.25
CA GLN A 94 6.00 -0.57 -17.32
C GLN A 94 4.82 -0.97 -18.20
N SER A 95 3.68 -0.28 -18.08
CA SER A 95 2.51 -0.53 -18.92
C SER A 95 2.79 -0.21 -20.40
N GLU A 96 3.55 0.84 -20.69
CA GLU A 96 3.96 1.21 -22.04
C GLU A 96 4.86 0.13 -22.65
N ARG A 97 5.85 -0.38 -21.88
CA ARG A 97 6.72 -1.49 -22.30
C ARG A 97 5.91 -2.75 -22.58
N GLN A 98 4.92 -3.08 -21.76
CA GLN A 98 4.04 -4.24 -21.97
C GLN A 98 3.18 -4.08 -23.23
N LEU A 99 2.58 -2.90 -23.43
CA LEU A 99 1.80 -2.60 -24.63
C LEU A 99 2.67 -2.64 -25.88
N ALA A 100 3.87 -2.08 -25.85
CA ALA A 100 4.82 -2.13 -26.96
C ALA A 100 5.22 -3.57 -27.31
N GLN A 101 5.43 -4.43 -26.31
CA GLN A 101 5.66 -5.87 -26.54
C GLN A 101 4.43 -6.52 -27.16
N ARG A 102 3.22 -6.20 -26.70
CA ARG A 102 1.97 -6.75 -27.25
C ARG A 102 1.76 -6.34 -28.71
N VAL A 103 2.01 -5.08 -29.05
CA VAL A 103 1.97 -4.58 -30.43
C VAL A 103 2.95 -5.36 -31.31
N ARG A 104 4.20 -5.53 -30.88
CA ARG A 104 5.19 -6.34 -31.62
C ARG A 104 4.76 -7.80 -31.81
N THR A 105 4.10 -8.40 -30.82
CA THR A 105 3.57 -9.76 -30.97
C THR A 105 2.44 -9.82 -32.00
N LEU A 106 1.52 -8.85 -31.96
CA LEU A 106 0.40 -8.75 -32.90
C LEU A 106 0.88 -8.47 -34.32
N GLU A 107 1.90 -7.64 -34.51
CA GLU A 107 2.53 -7.38 -35.81
C GLU A 107 3.10 -8.69 -36.41
N ARG A 108 3.81 -9.49 -35.60
CA ARG A 108 4.33 -10.80 -36.05
C ARG A 108 3.21 -11.78 -36.39
N GLU A 109 2.16 -11.85 -35.57
CA GLU A 109 0.99 -12.67 -35.83
C GLU A 109 0.27 -12.23 -37.12
N GLN A 110 0.17 -10.93 -37.37
CA GLN A 110 -0.39 -10.37 -38.60
C GLN A 110 0.45 -10.72 -39.83
N GLU A 111 1.78 -10.61 -39.76
CA GLU A 111 2.68 -11.01 -40.84
C GLU A 111 2.56 -12.51 -41.14
N GLN A 112 2.47 -13.35 -40.10
CA GLN A 112 2.28 -14.79 -40.27
C GLN A 112 0.92 -15.11 -40.90
N ALA A 113 -0.14 -14.43 -40.47
CA ALA A 113 -1.47 -14.57 -41.05
C ALA A 113 -1.48 -14.14 -42.53
N ALA A 114 -0.83 -13.03 -42.88
CA ALA A 114 -0.70 -12.56 -44.26
C ALA A 114 0.00 -13.60 -45.14
N ARG A 115 1.13 -14.15 -44.70
CA ARG A 115 1.83 -15.23 -45.42
C ARG A 115 0.97 -16.48 -45.58
N SER A 116 0.24 -16.86 -44.53
CA SER A 116 -0.67 -18.02 -44.59
C SER A 116 -1.79 -17.82 -45.60
N ARG A 117 -2.29 -16.58 -45.72
CA ARG A 117 -3.29 -16.20 -46.71
C ARG A 117 -2.73 -16.24 -48.12
N GLU A 118 -1.54 -15.69 -48.36
CA GLU A 118 -0.87 -15.77 -49.66
C GLU A 118 -0.68 -17.22 -50.13
N VAL A 119 -0.28 -18.12 -49.22
CA VAL A 119 -0.15 -19.56 -49.52
C VAL A 119 -1.51 -20.20 -49.83
N ALA A 120 -2.56 -19.83 -49.10
CA ALA A 120 -3.91 -20.33 -49.35
C ALA A 120 -4.46 -19.82 -50.69
N ASP A 121 -4.25 -18.54 -51.01
CA ASP A 121 -4.66 -17.91 -52.26
C ASP A 121 -3.94 -18.57 -53.45
N ALA A 122 -2.62 -18.78 -53.38
CA ALA A 122 -1.85 -19.48 -54.41
C ALA A 122 -2.31 -20.93 -54.62
N ARG A 123 -2.69 -21.64 -53.54
CA ARG A 123 -3.30 -22.98 -53.64
C ARG A 123 -4.68 -22.92 -54.30
N GLY A 124 -5.48 -21.90 -53.97
CA GLY A 124 -6.78 -21.65 -54.58
C GLY A 124 -6.67 -21.41 -56.10
N GLU A 125 -5.71 -20.59 -56.52
CA GLU A 125 -5.42 -20.34 -57.94
C GLU A 125 -4.97 -21.62 -58.66
N ALA A 126 -4.06 -22.41 -58.07
CA ALA A 126 -3.61 -23.67 -58.66
C ALA A 126 -4.77 -24.69 -58.83
N LEU A 127 -5.65 -24.78 -57.83
CA LEU A 127 -6.86 -25.63 -57.91
C LEU A 127 -7.84 -25.11 -58.96
N ALA A 128 -8.01 -23.79 -59.09
CA ALA A 128 -8.86 -23.18 -60.11
C ALA A 128 -8.36 -23.51 -61.53
N VAL A 129 -7.05 -23.43 -61.76
CA VAL A 129 -6.43 -23.82 -63.05
C VAL A 129 -6.62 -25.32 -63.32
N ALA A 130 -6.43 -26.18 -62.30
CA ALA A 130 -6.65 -27.62 -62.45
C ALA A 130 -8.12 -27.95 -62.79
N LEU A 131 -9.08 -27.30 -62.12
CA LEU A 131 -10.51 -27.45 -62.42
C LEU A 131 -10.85 -26.94 -63.82
N GLN A 132 -10.25 -25.83 -64.26
CA GLN A 132 -10.42 -25.34 -65.62
C GLN A 132 -9.92 -26.35 -66.66
N HIS A 133 -8.73 -26.93 -66.45
CA HIS A 133 -8.18 -27.95 -67.34
C HIS A 133 -9.08 -29.20 -67.41
N VAL A 134 -9.59 -29.66 -66.27
CA VAL A 134 -10.56 -30.76 -66.20
C VAL A 134 -11.86 -30.39 -66.93
N GLY A 135 -12.35 -29.17 -66.76
CA GLY A 135 -13.52 -28.65 -67.47
C GLY A 135 -13.33 -28.62 -68.99
N ASP A 136 -12.18 -28.16 -69.47
CA ASP A 136 -11.83 -28.14 -70.89
C ASP A 136 -11.70 -29.56 -71.45
N ALA A 137 -11.10 -30.50 -70.70
CA ALA A 137 -11.02 -31.91 -71.09
C ALA A 137 -12.42 -32.55 -71.20
N PHE A 138 -13.31 -32.28 -70.25
CA PHE A 138 -14.71 -32.71 -70.35
C PHE A 138 -15.42 -32.11 -71.54
N ARG A 139 -15.18 -30.83 -71.87
CA ARG A 139 -15.75 -30.18 -73.07
C ARG A 139 -15.30 -30.90 -74.35
N VAL A 140 -14.00 -31.18 -74.49
CA VAL A 140 -13.47 -31.94 -75.64
C VAL A 140 -14.09 -33.34 -75.72
N HIS A 141 -14.19 -34.05 -74.61
CA HIS A 141 -14.85 -35.37 -74.59
C HIS A 141 -16.32 -35.28 -75.02
N LEU A 142 -17.06 -34.27 -74.54
CA LEU A 142 -18.44 -34.03 -74.98
C LEU A 142 -18.51 -33.71 -76.48
N GLU A 143 -17.62 -32.86 -77.01
CA GLU A 143 -17.52 -32.57 -78.44
C GLU A 143 -17.25 -33.85 -79.26
N THR A 144 -16.33 -34.72 -78.81
CA THR A 144 -16.07 -36.00 -79.50
C THR A 144 -17.25 -36.97 -79.45
N LEU A 145 -18.00 -37.01 -78.33
CA LEU A 145 -19.20 -37.84 -78.21
C LEU A 145 -20.34 -37.31 -79.09
N VAL A 146 -20.49 -35.99 -79.21
CA VAL A 146 -21.45 -35.38 -80.14
C VAL A 146 -21.06 -35.69 -81.58
N ALA A 147 -19.78 -35.56 -81.95
CA ALA A 147 -19.30 -35.92 -83.28
C ALA A 147 -19.52 -37.41 -83.60
N MET A 148 -19.22 -38.31 -82.65
CA MET A 148 -19.51 -39.75 -82.81
C MET A 148 -21.01 -40.01 -83.00
N ARG A 149 -21.87 -39.31 -82.25
CA ARG A 149 -23.31 -39.40 -82.41
C ARG A 149 -23.77 -38.88 -83.78
N GLU A 150 -23.24 -37.75 -84.24
CA GLU A 150 -23.53 -37.21 -85.57
C GLU A 150 -23.07 -38.16 -86.68
N THR A 151 -21.94 -38.87 -86.52
CA THR A 151 -21.53 -39.91 -87.46
C THR A 151 -22.46 -41.12 -87.48
N ILE A 152 -22.92 -41.58 -86.30
CA ILE A 152 -23.90 -42.68 -86.20
C ILE A 152 -25.25 -42.26 -86.79
N ASP A 153 -25.70 -41.05 -86.51
CA ASP A 153 -26.95 -40.50 -87.06
C ASP A 153 -26.83 -40.26 -88.59
N SER A 154 -25.63 -39.95 -89.09
CA SER A 154 -25.33 -39.85 -90.54
C SER A 154 -25.28 -41.23 -91.22
N GLU A 155 -24.74 -42.25 -90.55
CA GLU A 155 -24.73 -43.65 -91.02
C GLU A 155 -26.12 -44.28 -90.96
N ALA A 156 -26.97 -43.86 -90.02
CA ALA A 156 -28.37 -44.27 -89.92
C ALA A 156 -29.28 -43.61 -90.98
N GLY A 157 -28.79 -42.61 -91.72
CA GLY A 157 -29.53 -41.86 -92.73
C GLY A 157 -29.38 -42.33 -94.19
N ALA A 158 -28.54 -43.33 -94.49
CA ALA A 158 -28.30 -43.80 -95.86
C ALA A 158 -28.72 -45.28 -96.06
N PRO A 159 -29.53 -45.61 -97.08
CA PRO A 159 -30.06 -46.95 -97.26
C PRO A 159 -29.07 -47.89 -97.99
N GLN A 160 -28.95 -49.11 -97.43
CA GLN A 160 -28.69 -50.41 -98.08
C GLN A 160 -27.59 -50.55 -99.14
N GLY A 161 -26.67 -51.50 -98.91
CA GLY A 161 -25.88 -52.07 -100.02
C GLY A 161 -24.75 -53.03 -99.61
N LEU A 162 -25.15 -54.25 -99.26
CA LEU A 162 -24.42 -55.53 -99.25
C LEU A 162 -23.03 -55.67 -99.93
N THR A 163 -22.29 -56.62 -99.35
CA THR A 163 -21.34 -57.61 -99.94
C THR A 163 -19.83 -57.33 -100.07
N GLN A 164 -19.11 -57.93 -99.12
CA GLN A 164 -18.17 -59.05 -99.28
C GLN A 164 -16.76 -58.86 -99.91
N SER A 165 -15.78 -59.21 -99.07
CA SER A 165 -14.61 -60.06 -99.35
C SER A 165 -13.22 -59.46 -99.61
N GLN A 166 -12.25 -60.21 -99.08
CA GLN A 166 -10.78 -60.22 -99.27
C GLN A 166 -9.97 -59.22 -98.42
N SER A 167 -9.34 -59.65 -97.32
CA SER A 167 -8.08 -60.43 -97.23
C SER A 167 -6.88 -59.61 -97.76
N VAL A 168 -5.83 -59.33 -96.99
CA VAL A 168 -4.73 -60.24 -96.60
C VAL A 168 -3.70 -59.44 -95.76
N THR A 169 -3.10 -60.10 -94.73
CA THR A 169 -1.78 -59.87 -94.06
C THR A 169 -1.52 -58.54 -93.33
N ASP A 170 -0.70 -58.41 -92.30
CA ASP A 170 0.20 -59.20 -91.44
C ASP A 170 0.53 -58.19 -90.29
N ASP A 171 0.87 -58.50 -89.05
CA ASP A 171 2.02 -59.26 -88.62
C ASP A 171 1.87 -59.61 -87.14
N LYS A 172 1.88 -60.91 -86.87
CA LYS A 172 2.30 -61.52 -85.62
C LYS A 172 3.63 -62.18 -85.97
N PRO A 173 4.66 -62.11 -85.10
CA PRO A 173 5.46 -63.30 -84.92
C PRO A 173 5.44 -63.71 -83.45
N ALA A 174 4.68 -64.77 -83.20
CA ALA A 174 5.11 -65.82 -82.30
C ALA A 174 6.12 -66.67 -83.09
N ALA A 175 7.31 -66.85 -82.51
CA ALA A 175 8.25 -67.85 -82.99
C ALA A 175 7.82 -69.24 -82.52
N SER A 176 7.72 -70.13 -83.50
CA SER A 176 7.69 -71.60 -83.52
C SER A 176 8.76 -72.24 -82.62
N ALA A 177 8.46 -73.28 -81.84
CA ALA A 177 8.21 -74.69 -82.19
C ALA A 177 9.47 -75.52 -82.45
N HIS A 178 9.75 -76.48 -81.56
CA HIS A 178 10.02 -77.91 -81.79
C HIS A 178 10.34 -78.53 -80.42
N ASP A 179 9.52 -79.47 -79.93
CA ASP A 179 9.53 -80.90 -80.22
C ASP A 179 10.61 -81.65 -79.43
N SER A 180 10.11 -82.63 -78.68
CA SER A 180 10.79 -83.79 -78.06
C SER A 180 12.04 -83.56 -77.21
N GLY A 181 11.84 -83.43 -75.89
CA GLY A 181 12.85 -83.80 -74.89
C GLY A 181 12.77 -83.01 -73.60
N GLU A 182 12.47 -83.72 -72.50
CA GLU A 182 12.78 -83.36 -71.10
C GLU A 182 11.90 -82.33 -70.35
N PRO A 183 11.36 -82.67 -69.16
CA PRO A 183 10.38 -81.86 -68.42
C PRO A 183 10.97 -80.80 -67.47
N THR A 184 12.05 -80.10 -67.83
CA THR A 184 12.82 -79.26 -66.87
C THR A 184 12.76 -77.73 -67.04
N ASP A 185 12.27 -77.19 -68.17
CA ASP A 185 12.30 -75.72 -68.43
C ASP A 185 11.03 -74.95 -68.02
N ALA A 186 9.84 -75.57 -68.06
CA ALA A 186 8.61 -74.95 -67.58
C ALA A 186 8.63 -74.72 -66.05
N THR A 187 9.32 -75.62 -65.32
CA THR A 187 9.60 -75.47 -63.90
C THR A 187 10.54 -74.29 -63.60
N ALA A 188 11.50 -73.98 -64.48
CA ALA A 188 12.45 -72.88 -64.27
C ALA A 188 11.78 -71.49 -64.36
N ILE A 189 10.84 -71.31 -65.29
CA ILE A 189 10.06 -70.06 -65.42
C ILE A 189 9.12 -69.87 -64.22
N MET A 190 8.52 -70.95 -63.73
CA MET A 190 7.64 -70.91 -62.57
C MET A 190 8.41 -70.63 -61.27
N VAL A 191 9.61 -71.21 -61.12
CA VAL A 191 10.53 -70.97 -60.00
C VAL A 191 11.04 -69.53 -60.00
N THR A 192 11.42 -68.96 -61.14
CA THR A 192 11.85 -67.56 -61.24
C THR A 192 10.72 -66.57 -60.92
N GLY A 193 9.49 -66.84 -61.37
CA GLY A 193 8.31 -66.07 -60.99
C GLY A 193 8.02 -66.14 -59.48
N LEU A 194 8.13 -67.33 -58.87
CA LEU A 194 8.00 -67.54 -57.43
C LEU A 194 9.09 -66.79 -56.64
N THR A 195 10.35 -66.81 -57.11
CA THR A 195 11.42 -66.04 -56.48
C THR A 195 11.17 -64.54 -56.54
N ALA A 196 10.70 -64.01 -57.68
CA ALA A 196 10.39 -62.59 -57.83
C ALA A 196 9.23 -62.13 -56.93
N VAL A 197 8.20 -62.98 -56.75
CA VAL A 197 7.12 -62.73 -55.79
C VAL A 197 7.66 -62.79 -54.36
N SER A 198 8.50 -63.77 -54.03
CA SER A 198 9.11 -63.88 -52.71
C SER A 198 9.98 -62.67 -52.38
N ASP A 199 10.77 -62.17 -53.33
CA ASP A 199 11.60 -60.97 -53.17
C ASP A 199 10.77 -59.71 -53.01
N LYS A 200 9.61 -59.63 -53.67
CA LYS A 200 8.68 -58.51 -53.51
C LYS A 200 8.00 -58.55 -52.14
N CYS A 201 7.59 -59.72 -51.67
CA CYS A 201 7.04 -59.91 -50.34
C CYS A 201 8.07 -59.61 -49.24
N LEU A 202 9.33 -60.05 -49.42
CA LEU A 202 10.43 -59.76 -48.50
C LEU A 202 10.76 -58.27 -48.46
N ARG A 203 10.86 -57.60 -49.62
CA ARG A 203 11.06 -56.15 -49.67
C ARG A 203 9.93 -55.38 -48.99
N TRP A 204 8.68 -55.76 -49.25
CA TRP A 204 7.53 -55.16 -48.59
C TRP A 204 7.55 -55.39 -47.07
N LEU A 205 7.87 -56.60 -46.61
CA LEU A 205 8.01 -56.91 -45.18
C LEU A 205 9.13 -56.08 -44.53
N HIS A 206 10.30 -55.99 -45.18
CA HIS A 206 11.41 -55.18 -44.68
C HIS A 206 11.05 -53.70 -44.58
N GLU A 207 10.39 -53.16 -45.61
CA GLU A 207 9.94 -51.78 -45.62
C GLU A 207 8.86 -51.52 -44.57
N HIS A 208 7.92 -52.45 -44.39
CA HIS A 208 6.88 -52.33 -43.37
C HIS A 208 7.45 -52.43 -41.95
N VAL A 209 8.41 -53.31 -41.70
CA VAL A 209 9.12 -53.41 -40.42
C VAL A 209 9.93 -52.14 -40.16
N ALA A 210 10.63 -51.60 -41.16
CA ALA A 210 11.37 -50.34 -41.01
C ALA A 210 10.44 -49.15 -40.71
N GLN A 211 9.29 -49.06 -41.38
CA GLN A 211 8.29 -48.01 -41.15
C GLN A 211 7.65 -48.11 -39.76
N THR A 212 7.30 -49.31 -39.31
CA THR A 212 6.72 -49.51 -37.97
C THR A 212 7.73 -49.21 -36.88
N LEU A 213 8.99 -49.62 -37.04
CA LEU A 213 10.05 -49.34 -36.07
C LEU A 213 10.39 -47.84 -36.01
N ALA A 214 10.42 -47.15 -37.16
CA ALA A 214 10.58 -45.68 -37.20
C ALA A 214 9.39 -44.95 -36.54
N ALA A 215 8.16 -45.44 -36.72
CA ALA A 215 6.98 -44.86 -36.08
C ALA A 215 7.01 -45.05 -34.55
N GLU A 216 7.45 -46.21 -34.05
CA GLU A 216 7.62 -46.44 -32.62
C GLU A 216 8.76 -45.61 -32.02
N GLN A 217 9.87 -45.43 -32.73
CA GLN A 217 10.95 -44.54 -32.30
C GLN A 217 10.47 -43.09 -32.16
N GLN A 218 9.73 -42.58 -33.16
CA GLN A 218 9.16 -41.23 -33.07
C GLN A 218 8.15 -41.08 -31.93
N ARG A 219 7.40 -42.15 -31.59
CA ARG A 219 6.50 -42.14 -30.43
C ARG A 219 7.30 -42.10 -29.12
N ALA A 220 8.36 -42.88 -29.01
CA ALA A 220 9.24 -42.87 -27.84
C ALA A 220 9.89 -41.50 -27.62
N GLU A 221 10.43 -40.88 -28.67
CA GLU A 221 11.02 -39.54 -28.61
C GLU A 221 10.01 -38.49 -28.14
N ARG A 222 8.76 -38.55 -28.61
CA ARG A 222 7.70 -37.63 -28.15
C ARG A 222 7.38 -37.82 -26.67
N ILE A 223 7.36 -39.06 -26.19
CA ILE A 223 7.11 -39.37 -24.78
C ILE A 223 8.26 -38.86 -23.91
N GLU A 224 9.52 -39.00 -24.35
CA GLU A 224 10.68 -38.48 -23.63
C GLU A 224 10.66 -36.95 -23.52
N VAL A 225 10.33 -36.25 -24.62
CA VAL A 225 10.17 -34.79 -24.61
C VAL A 225 9.06 -34.36 -23.64
N GLN A 226 7.90 -35.05 -23.66
CA GLN A 226 6.81 -34.77 -22.73
C GLN A 226 7.20 -35.03 -21.27
N HIS A 227 7.96 -36.10 -20.99
CA HIS A 227 8.47 -36.37 -19.65
C HIS A 227 9.44 -35.29 -19.17
N ALA A 228 10.35 -34.83 -20.03
CA ALA A 228 11.28 -33.75 -19.70
C ALA A 228 10.53 -32.44 -19.41
N GLU A 229 9.48 -32.11 -20.17
CA GLU A 229 8.62 -30.95 -19.91
C GLU A 229 7.85 -31.08 -18.60
N LEU A 230 7.28 -32.25 -18.30
CA LEU A 230 6.59 -32.50 -17.03
C LEU A 230 7.53 -32.37 -15.83
N GLU A 231 8.77 -32.85 -15.94
CA GLU A 231 9.77 -32.65 -14.90
C GLU A 231 10.14 -31.19 -14.72
N ARG A 232 10.30 -30.44 -15.82
CA ARG A 232 10.55 -28.99 -15.74
C ARG A 232 9.42 -28.28 -15.00
N LEU A 233 8.17 -28.56 -15.38
CA LEU A 233 6.99 -27.99 -14.74
C LEU A 233 6.89 -28.38 -13.27
N ARG A 234 7.19 -29.64 -12.90
CA ARG A 234 7.23 -30.06 -11.49
C ARG A 234 8.25 -29.27 -10.68
N ARG A 235 9.45 -29.04 -11.22
CA ARG A 235 10.48 -28.22 -10.56
C ARG A 235 10.04 -26.76 -10.43
N GLU A 236 9.41 -26.20 -11.45
CA GLU A 236 8.85 -24.84 -11.41
C GLU A 236 7.75 -24.70 -10.34
N VAL A 237 6.85 -25.70 -10.23
CA VAL A 237 5.80 -25.72 -9.21
C VAL A 237 6.36 -25.82 -7.80
N VAL A 238 7.37 -26.67 -7.58
CA VAL A 238 8.06 -26.77 -6.26
C VAL A 238 8.78 -25.45 -5.93
N ALA A 239 9.51 -24.87 -6.87
CA ALA A 239 10.18 -23.59 -6.64
C ALA A 239 9.17 -22.45 -6.38
N ALA A 240 7.99 -22.49 -7.01
CA ALA A 240 6.93 -21.53 -6.76
C ALA A 240 6.26 -21.75 -5.39
N SER A 241 6.05 -23.00 -4.97
CA SER A 241 5.47 -23.30 -3.66
C SER A 241 6.41 -22.89 -2.52
N GLU A 242 7.73 -23.12 -2.65
CA GLU A 242 8.74 -22.65 -1.70
C GLU A 242 8.76 -21.12 -1.59
N ARG A 243 8.71 -20.41 -2.72
CA ARG A 243 8.61 -18.94 -2.74
C ARG A 243 7.33 -18.44 -2.04
N ASN A 244 6.20 -19.10 -2.28
CA ASN A 244 4.94 -18.73 -1.64
C ASN A 244 4.96 -18.97 -0.12
N VAL A 245 5.56 -20.08 0.34
CA VAL A 245 5.71 -20.36 1.78
C VAL A 245 6.65 -19.34 2.43
N ALA A 246 7.77 -19.01 1.79
CA ALA A 246 8.69 -17.98 2.28
C ALA A 246 8.00 -16.61 2.37
N SER A 247 7.28 -16.20 1.33
CA SER A 247 6.50 -14.96 1.34
C SER A 247 5.45 -14.96 2.45
N ALA A 248 4.71 -16.06 2.63
CA ALA A 248 3.69 -16.18 3.67
C ALA A 248 4.28 -16.09 5.09
N SER A 249 5.49 -16.64 5.30
CA SER A 249 6.20 -16.53 6.59
C SER A 249 6.63 -15.09 6.88
N SER A 250 7.20 -14.39 5.90
CA SER A 250 7.54 -12.95 6.02
C SER A 250 6.30 -12.09 6.25
N ASP A 251 5.19 -12.38 5.57
CA ASP A 251 3.92 -11.69 5.79
C ASP A 251 3.35 -11.93 7.19
N HIS A 252 3.54 -13.14 7.73
CA HIS A 252 3.12 -13.45 9.10
C HIS A 252 3.97 -12.68 10.13
N GLU A 253 5.29 -12.65 9.94
CA GLU A 253 6.20 -11.90 10.82
C GLU A 253 5.92 -10.39 10.80
N THR A 254 5.73 -9.80 9.61
CA THR A 254 5.39 -8.38 9.46
C THR A 254 4.03 -8.05 10.09
N ARG A 255 3.02 -8.93 9.93
CA ARG A 255 1.71 -8.77 10.61
C ARG A 255 1.83 -8.86 12.12
N ALA A 256 2.65 -9.78 12.65
CA ALA A 256 2.89 -9.92 14.08
C ALA A 256 3.57 -8.67 14.66
N GLN A 257 4.60 -8.15 13.99
CA GLN A 257 5.26 -6.90 14.36
C GLN A 257 4.29 -5.71 14.32
N ALA A 258 3.46 -5.60 13.27
CA ALA A 258 2.45 -4.55 13.17
C ALA A 258 1.40 -4.64 14.28
N ALA A 259 1.00 -5.84 14.71
CA ALA A 259 0.10 -6.02 15.85
C ALA A 259 0.76 -5.56 17.16
N GLN A 260 2.01 -5.97 17.41
CA GLN A 260 2.77 -5.55 18.60
C GLN A 260 2.92 -4.02 18.68
N LEU A 261 3.22 -3.37 17.56
CA LEU A 261 3.33 -1.89 17.50
C LEU A 261 1.98 -1.21 17.74
N ARG A 262 0.86 -1.77 17.27
CA ARG A 262 -0.48 -1.25 17.56
C ARG A 262 -0.81 -1.36 19.05
N ASP A 263 -0.47 -2.48 19.68
CA ASP A 263 -0.70 -2.68 21.12
C ASP A 263 0.17 -1.74 21.96
N ALA A 264 1.45 -1.58 21.61
CA ALA A 264 2.34 -0.63 22.27
C ALA A 264 1.85 0.82 22.12
N ASN A 265 1.40 1.21 20.92
CA ASN A 265 0.82 2.53 20.69
C ASN A 265 -0.48 2.74 21.49
N ALA A 266 -1.31 1.71 21.62
CA ALA A 266 -2.53 1.77 22.43
C ALA A 266 -2.20 1.93 23.92
N GLN A 267 -1.17 1.26 24.43
CA GLN A 267 -0.69 1.43 25.80
C GLN A 267 -0.16 2.85 26.05
N LEU A 268 0.72 3.35 25.18
CA LEU A 268 1.24 4.72 25.27
C LEU A 268 0.12 5.77 25.18
N ALA A 269 -0.90 5.55 24.34
CA ALA A 269 -2.05 6.44 24.25
C ALA A 269 -2.86 6.48 25.56
N ARG A 270 -3.04 5.32 26.23
CA ARG A 270 -3.69 5.25 27.55
C ARG A 270 -2.86 5.96 28.62
N GLU A 271 -1.55 5.78 28.63
CA GLU A 271 -0.66 6.46 29.57
C GLU A 271 -0.66 7.98 29.38
N LEU A 272 -0.58 8.44 28.12
CA LEU A 272 -0.67 9.87 27.80
C LEU A 272 -2.03 10.45 28.19
N ALA A 273 -3.13 9.74 27.98
CA ALA A 273 -4.46 10.16 28.43
C ALA A 273 -4.51 10.28 29.96
N ALA A 274 -3.97 9.30 30.69
CA ALA A 274 -3.91 9.33 32.15
C ALA A 274 -3.02 10.45 32.69
N LEU A 275 -1.88 10.73 32.04
CA LEU A 275 -1.01 11.86 32.40
C LEU A 275 -1.69 13.21 32.10
N ARG A 276 -2.37 13.35 30.96
CA ARG A 276 -3.14 14.56 30.63
C ARG A 276 -4.26 14.80 31.64
N ALA A 277 -4.98 13.76 32.05
CA ALA A 277 -6.01 13.86 33.08
C ALA A 277 -5.43 14.32 34.43
N ARG A 278 -4.29 13.75 34.85
CA ARG A 278 -3.58 14.17 36.07
C ARG A 278 -3.12 15.62 36.00
N CYS A 279 -2.52 16.05 34.88
CA CYS A 279 -2.10 17.44 34.69
C CYS A 279 -3.30 18.41 34.71
N ALA A 280 -4.43 18.04 34.09
CA ALA A 280 -5.64 18.85 34.13
C ALA A 280 -6.22 18.96 35.54
N ALA A 281 -6.23 17.86 36.31
CA ALA A 281 -6.67 17.85 37.70
C ALA A 281 -5.77 18.74 38.58
N HIS A 282 -4.44 18.66 38.42
CA HIS A 282 -3.51 19.55 39.13
C HIS A 282 -3.70 21.01 38.74
N ALA A 283 -3.90 21.32 37.45
CA ALA A 283 -4.17 22.68 37.00
C ALA A 283 -5.47 23.22 37.63
N HIS A 284 -6.52 22.40 37.69
CA HIS A 284 -7.79 22.79 38.31
C HIS A 284 -7.63 23.02 39.83
N ALA A 285 -6.93 22.13 40.54
CA ALA A 285 -6.64 22.29 41.95
C ALA A 285 -5.85 23.59 42.23
N GLN A 286 -4.87 23.93 41.39
CA GLN A 286 -4.11 25.18 41.50
C GLN A 286 -4.99 26.41 41.30
N THR A 287 -5.94 26.38 40.35
CA THR A 287 -6.89 27.48 40.17
C THR A 287 -7.81 27.66 41.38
N GLN A 288 -8.31 26.56 41.95
CA GLN A 288 -9.16 26.58 43.15
C GLN A 288 -8.44 27.15 44.36
N VAL A 289 -7.19 26.74 44.61
CA VAL A 289 -6.36 27.32 45.68
C VAL A 289 -6.15 28.81 45.43
N GLY A 290 -5.89 29.22 44.18
CA GLY A 290 -5.76 30.63 43.82
C GLY A 290 -7.02 31.46 44.12
N ASP A 291 -8.21 30.91 43.87
CA ASP A 291 -9.50 31.54 44.19
C ASP A 291 -9.75 31.63 45.70
N GLN A 292 -9.45 30.57 46.45
CA GLN A 292 -9.57 30.56 47.92
C GLN A 292 -8.64 31.60 48.56
N VAL A 293 -7.39 31.72 48.09
CA VAL A 293 -6.46 32.78 48.55
C VAL A 293 -7.03 34.17 48.25
N ARG A 294 -7.59 34.39 47.05
CA ARG A 294 -8.21 35.68 46.69
C ARG A 294 -9.40 36.01 47.57
N GLN A 295 -10.25 35.03 47.88
CA GLN A 295 -11.38 35.19 48.78
C GLN A 295 -10.90 35.57 50.19
N LEU A 296 -9.91 34.85 50.73
CA LEU A 296 -9.32 35.12 52.03
C LEU A 296 -8.74 36.54 52.14
N VAL A 297 -7.97 36.96 51.13
CA VAL A 297 -7.43 38.33 51.05
C VAL A 297 -8.55 39.37 51.01
N THR A 298 -9.68 39.06 50.37
CA THR A 298 -10.83 39.95 50.29
C THR A 298 -11.54 40.06 51.64
N GLU A 299 -11.80 38.95 52.33
CA GLU A 299 -12.39 38.92 53.67
C GLU A 299 -11.51 39.66 54.69
N VAL A 300 -10.20 39.41 54.69
CA VAL A 300 -9.23 40.12 55.55
C VAL A 300 -9.22 41.62 55.25
N ARG A 301 -9.25 42.03 53.97
CA ARG A 301 -9.33 43.46 53.60
C ARG A 301 -10.64 44.10 54.04
N GLN A 302 -11.76 43.39 53.94
CA GLN A 302 -13.06 43.88 54.41
C GLN A 302 -13.06 44.06 55.93
N PHE A 303 -12.54 43.08 56.67
CA PHE A 303 -12.35 43.16 58.11
C PHE A 303 -11.48 44.37 58.50
N LEU A 304 -10.31 44.54 57.88
CA LEU A 304 -9.42 45.68 58.14
C LEU A 304 -10.07 47.03 57.83
N ARG A 305 -10.95 47.11 56.82
CA ARG A 305 -11.72 48.33 56.52
C ARG A 305 -12.77 48.63 57.59
N LEU A 306 -13.48 47.61 58.09
CA LEU A 306 -14.46 47.76 59.18
C LEU A 306 -13.76 48.25 60.45
N VAL A 307 -12.66 47.61 60.84
CA VAL A 307 -11.84 48.01 61.99
C VAL A 307 -11.34 49.45 61.83
N ARG A 308 -10.82 49.83 60.65
CA ARG A 308 -10.36 51.20 60.39
C ARG A 308 -11.49 52.23 60.48
N ALA A 309 -12.69 51.90 60.00
CA ALA A 309 -13.84 52.80 60.06
C ALA A 309 -14.33 53.02 61.50
N GLU A 310 -14.27 51.98 62.34
CA GLU A 310 -14.63 52.08 63.76
C GLU A 310 -13.60 52.84 64.59
N ILE A 311 -12.31 52.56 64.41
CA ILE A 311 -11.22 53.31 65.07
C ILE A 311 -11.34 54.80 64.76
N LYS A 312 -11.70 55.15 63.51
CA LYS A 312 -11.88 56.54 63.10
C LYS A 312 -13.14 57.20 63.72
N LYS A 313 -14.17 56.42 64.09
CA LYS A 313 -15.42 56.91 64.69
C LYS A 313 -15.36 56.99 66.22
N LYS A 314 -14.62 56.08 66.87
CA LYS A 314 -14.55 55.96 68.33
C LYS A 314 -13.08 56.09 68.78
N PHE A 315 -12.57 57.32 68.90
CA PHE A 315 -11.28 57.51 69.55
C PHE A 315 -11.41 57.16 71.04
N GLY A 316 -10.71 56.11 71.50
CA GLY A 316 -10.55 55.80 72.92
C GLY A 316 -11.13 54.47 73.45
N TYR A 317 -11.78 53.64 72.62
CA TYR A 317 -12.22 52.29 73.01
C TYR A 317 -11.79 51.23 72.00
N VAL A 318 -11.57 50.00 72.46
CA VAL A 318 -11.33 48.84 71.59
C VAL A 318 -12.53 48.74 70.62
N PRO A 319 -12.29 48.72 69.30
CA PRO A 319 -13.36 48.62 68.31
C PRO A 319 -14.24 47.40 68.55
N ASP A 320 -15.57 47.56 68.54
CA ASP A 320 -16.53 46.46 68.68
C ASP A 320 -16.33 45.39 67.57
N ALA A 321 -15.74 45.74 66.43
CA ALA A 321 -15.32 44.81 65.38
C ALA A 321 -14.25 43.81 65.81
N ILE A 322 -13.37 44.15 66.76
CA ILE A 322 -12.42 43.18 67.35
C ILE A 322 -13.18 42.18 68.23
N ALA A 323 -14.29 42.59 68.84
CA ALA A 323 -15.17 41.74 69.64
C ALA A 323 -16.18 40.94 68.78
N HIS A 324 -16.36 41.24 67.49
CA HIS A 324 -17.26 40.52 66.61
C HIS A 324 -16.68 39.17 66.16
N ALA A 325 -16.94 38.16 66.99
CA ALA A 325 -16.61 36.75 66.76
C ALA A 325 -17.04 36.23 65.37
N ALA A 326 -18.14 36.73 64.80
CA ALA A 326 -18.64 36.31 63.49
C ALA A 326 -17.75 36.71 62.29
N SER A 327 -16.89 37.72 62.44
CA SER A 327 -15.94 38.12 61.40
C SER A 327 -14.65 37.29 61.48
N TRP A 328 -14.16 37.05 62.70
CA TRP A 328 -13.06 36.14 62.97
C TRP A 328 -13.39 34.70 62.59
N ALA A 329 -14.61 34.24 62.88
CA ALA A 329 -15.10 32.92 62.48
C ALA A 329 -15.06 32.73 60.95
N ARG A 330 -15.47 33.74 60.16
CA ARG A 330 -15.41 33.67 58.69
C ARG A 330 -13.98 33.62 58.14
N VAL A 331 -13.05 34.37 58.75
CA VAL A 331 -11.63 34.32 58.38
C VAL A 331 -11.00 32.99 58.78
N LEU A 332 -11.34 32.45 59.95
CA LEU A 332 -10.92 31.12 60.42
C LEU A 332 -11.48 30.01 59.53
N ASP A 333 -12.77 30.02 59.21
CA ASP A 333 -13.39 29.04 58.31
C ASP A 333 -12.74 29.05 56.93
N ALA A 334 -12.41 30.24 56.40
CA ALA A 334 -11.70 30.41 55.13
C ALA A 334 -10.24 29.93 55.19
N LEU A 335 -9.55 30.14 56.33
CA LEU A 335 -8.21 29.60 56.57
C LEU A 335 -8.23 28.07 56.67
N GLU A 336 -9.20 27.51 57.40
CA GLU A 336 -9.35 26.06 57.56
C GLU A 336 -9.69 25.37 56.23
N THR A 337 -10.55 25.97 55.40
CA THR A 337 -10.85 25.41 54.07
C THR A 337 -9.63 25.42 53.16
N LEU A 338 -8.81 26.47 53.23
CA LEU A 338 -7.56 26.57 52.48
C LEU A 338 -6.51 25.58 53.00
N GLU A 339 -6.37 25.43 54.32
CA GLU A 339 -5.46 24.46 54.93
C GLU A 339 -5.84 23.02 54.56
N ARG A 340 -7.14 22.68 54.58
CA ARG A 340 -7.63 21.37 54.14
C ARG A 340 -7.33 21.12 52.65
N HIS A 341 -7.52 22.10 51.78
CA HIS A 341 -7.18 21.97 50.34
C HIS A 341 -5.67 21.83 50.10
N VAL A 342 -4.84 22.58 50.82
CA VAL A 342 -3.38 22.51 50.71
C VAL A 342 -2.86 21.15 51.20
N ARG A 343 -3.40 20.62 52.31
CA ARG A 343 -3.06 19.27 52.78
C ARG A 343 -3.47 18.17 51.81
N LEU A 344 -4.63 18.30 51.16
CA LEU A 344 -5.10 17.33 50.16
C LEU A 344 -4.31 17.39 48.85
N THR A 345 -3.70 18.52 48.51
CA THR A 345 -2.95 18.71 47.25
C THR A 345 -1.43 18.46 47.39
N LEU A 346 -0.87 18.57 48.60
CA LEU A 346 0.54 18.28 48.90
C LEU A 346 0.76 16.92 49.59
N GLY A 347 -0.30 16.32 50.14
CA GLY A 347 -0.24 15.03 50.86
C GLY A 347 -0.37 13.78 49.97
N SER A 348 -0.55 13.95 48.66
CA SER A 348 -0.54 12.89 47.64
C SER A 348 0.63 13.09 46.69
#